data_AF-A0AAU4GS94-F1
#
_entry.id   AF-A0AAU4GS94-F1
#
_cell.length_a   1.000
_cell.length_b   1.000
_cell.length_c   1.000
_cell.angle_alpha   90.00
_cell.angle_beta   90.00
_cell.angle_gamma   90.00
#
_symmetry.space_group_name_H-M   'P 1'
#
loop_
_entity.id
_entity.type
_entity.pdbx_description
1 polymer ?
#
loop_
_entity_poly.entity_id
_entity_poly.type
_entity_poly.pdbx_seq_one_letter_code
_entity_poly.pdbx_strand_id
1 'polypeptide(L)'
;MAAAIGYVLLLWRGPWWIDGAHLRDRGLQPADGVVITGFRTMLVAVGAGAIAGLGLYYTHRNHRHAEKLYEHSQEQFAHLREKDREQAELTREGQVTERYVEAIKLLGSGSLHERLGGIYSLERIMNDSERDHRTVVEVLSAFVRTPGSARDWPDAETGRSADDGAEQTLSTHSAPDVAAALTVLGRQPARQSHHVTDLRGARLTGATIRDADLQDANLQGVELTGATLENVVLTGAHLASATLTGATFWEGDLSDVIAPDANFTAVKAVGTQVTNAVLTRAILVGADLAHVDLSRASLLRANLTHADLSKAVLRHTSLEHADVSEANLEGADLTGADLVGVKLQGADLTGAQLGAADLAHADLTDARLTAANLSTARGLSVRQLIKAHITHATELPDKLADDPRVKDRADECEAAEAQERTG
;
A
#
# COMPACT_ATOMS: atom_id res chain seq x y z
N MET A 1 -36.57 -59.99 49.21
CA MET A 1 -36.86 -60.38 50.61
C MET A 1 -36.71 -61.88 50.87
N ALA A 2 -37.27 -62.78 50.05
CA ALA A 2 -37.15 -64.24 50.26
C ALA A 2 -35.69 -64.77 50.35
N ALA A 3 -34.79 -64.29 49.49
CA ALA A 3 -33.37 -64.70 49.49
C ALA A 3 -32.59 -64.25 50.75
N ALA A 4 -32.92 -63.08 51.30
CA ALA A 4 -32.28 -62.55 52.51
C ALA A 4 -32.69 -63.36 53.75
N ILE A 5 -33.97 -63.72 53.85
CA ILE A 5 -34.50 -64.58 54.92
C ILE A 5 -33.87 -65.98 54.83
N GLY A 6 -33.76 -66.54 53.62
CA GLY A 6 -33.09 -67.81 53.38
C GLY A 6 -31.61 -67.81 53.79
N TYR A 7 -30.86 -66.77 53.45
CA TYR A 7 -29.44 -66.63 53.81
C TYR A 7 -29.22 -66.51 55.32
N VAL A 8 -30.05 -65.73 56.02
CA VAL A 8 -30.01 -65.62 57.50
C VAL A 8 -30.31 -66.97 58.15
N LEU A 9 -31.29 -67.73 57.64
CA LEU A 9 -31.58 -69.09 58.11
C LEU A 9 -30.41 -70.06 57.85
N LEU A 10 -29.72 -69.93 56.72
CA LEU A 10 -28.57 -70.75 56.34
C LEU A 10 -27.33 -70.46 57.21
N LEU A 11 -27.09 -69.20 57.57
CA LEU A 11 -26.05 -68.81 58.54
C LEU A 11 -26.32 -69.35 59.95
N TRP A 12 -27.58 -69.30 60.37
CA TRP A 12 -27.96 -69.67 61.74
C TRP A 12 -28.08 -71.19 61.91
N ARG A 13 -28.69 -71.89 60.94
CA ARG A 13 -29.06 -73.31 61.01
C ARG A 13 -28.27 -74.22 60.06
N GLY A 14 -27.62 -73.69 59.03
CA GLY A 14 -26.87 -74.47 58.03
C GLY A 14 -25.71 -75.32 58.59
N PRO A 15 -24.92 -74.84 59.58
CA PRO A 15 -23.88 -75.68 60.18
C PRO A 15 -24.42 -76.97 60.81
N TRP A 16 -25.65 -76.93 61.34
CA TRP A 16 -26.32 -78.08 61.96
C TRP A 16 -26.91 -79.06 60.92
N TRP A 17 -27.13 -78.61 59.69
CA TRP A 17 -27.63 -79.45 58.60
C TRP A 17 -26.51 -80.24 57.92
N ILE A 18 -25.32 -79.63 57.75
CA ILE A 18 -24.18 -80.28 57.09
C ILE A 18 -23.51 -81.30 58.01
N ASP A 19 -23.46 -81.04 59.32
CA ASP A 19 -22.75 -81.89 60.29
C ASP A 19 -23.68 -82.57 61.33
N GLY A 20 -24.95 -82.74 60.98
CA GLY A 20 -25.96 -83.33 61.86
C GLY A 20 -25.70 -84.79 62.27
N ALA A 21 -24.72 -85.45 61.64
CA ALA A 21 -24.29 -86.81 61.94
C ALA A 21 -23.17 -86.90 63.00
N HIS A 22 -22.25 -85.94 63.10
CA HIS A 22 -21.14 -85.99 64.08
C HIS A 22 -21.45 -85.27 65.41
N LEU A 23 -22.40 -84.34 65.42
CA LEU A 23 -22.75 -83.56 66.64
C LEU A 23 -23.62 -84.31 67.67
N ARG A 24 -23.99 -85.58 67.42
CA ARG A 24 -24.93 -86.31 68.28
C ARG A 24 -24.28 -87.34 69.21
N ASP A 25 -22.96 -87.48 69.20
CA ASP A 25 -22.23 -88.34 70.14
C ASP A 25 -21.35 -87.53 71.09
N ARG A 26 -21.25 -87.94 72.36
CA ARG A 26 -20.66 -87.16 73.47
C ARG A 26 -19.12 -87.18 73.50
N GLY A 27 -18.48 -86.95 72.36
CA GLY A 27 -17.02 -86.93 72.21
C GLY A 27 -16.53 -85.87 71.24
N LEU A 28 -16.79 -84.59 71.53
CA LEU A 28 -16.33 -83.48 70.70
C LEU A 28 -14.80 -83.38 70.74
N GLN A 29 -14.12 -83.63 69.63
CA GLN A 29 -12.71 -83.25 69.48
C GLN A 29 -12.63 -81.75 69.08
N PRO A 30 -11.55 -81.02 69.44
CA PRO A 30 -11.43 -79.59 69.15
C PRO A 30 -11.54 -79.23 67.66
N ALA A 31 -11.36 -80.20 66.76
CA ALA A 31 -11.45 -80.04 65.32
C ALA A 31 -12.87 -79.73 64.79
N ASP A 32 -13.94 -80.17 65.47
CA ASP A 32 -15.32 -80.01 64.99
C ASP A 32 -15.83 -78.57 65.08
N GLY A 33 -15.32 -77.82 66.06
CA GLY A 33 -15.57 -76.37 66.18
C GLY A 33 -14.99 -75.58 65.01
N VAL A 34 -13.88 -76.03 64.42
CA VAL A 34 -13.21 -75.35 63.30
C VAL A 34 -14.05 -75.43 62.02
N VAL A 35 -14.76 -76.55 61.79
CA VAL A 35 -15.62 -76.74 60.60
C VAL A 35 -16.85 -75.84 60.65
N ILE A 36 -17.53 -75.77 61.80
CA ILE A 36 -18.71 -74.91 62.01
C ILE A 36 -18.35 -73.43 61.90
N THR A 37 -17.23 -73.04 62.51
CA THR A 37 -16.76 -71.66 62.49
C THR A 37 -16.26 -71.30 61.09
N GLY A 38 -15.54 -72.21 60.42
CA GLY A 38 -15.09 -72.06 59.04
C GLY A 38 -16.23 -71.92 58.03
N PHE A 39 -17.31 -72.71 58.18
CA PHE A 39 -18.50 -72.62 57.32
C PHE A 39 -19.25 -71.30 57.50
N ARG A 40 -19.41 -70.82 58.75
CA ARG A 40 -20.01 -69.50 59.01
C ARG A 40 -19.17 -68.38 58.43
N THR A 41 -17.85 -68.41 58.62
CA THR A 41 -16.93 -67.43 58.05
C THR A 41 -16.94 -67.46 56.53
N MET A 42 -17.04 -68.64 55.91
CA MET A 42 -17.18 -68.79 54.46
C MET A 42 -18.49 -68.17 53.95
N LEU A 43 -19.62 -68.45 54.61
CA LEU A 43 -20.91 -67.83 54.23
C LEU A 43 -20.86 -66.31 54.37
N VAL A 44 -20.34 -65.78 55.48
CA VAL A 44 -20.16 -64.34 55.68
C VAL A 44 -19.25 -63.73 54.61
N ALA A 45 -18.14 -64.39 54.26
CA ALA A 45 -17.23 -63.95 53.22
C ALA A 45 -17.91 -63.94 51.83
N VAL A 46 -18.72 -64.95 51.52
CA VAL A 46 -19.50 -65.01 50.27
C VAL A 46 -20.57 -63.91 50.25
N GLY A 47 -21.27 -63.67 51.35
CA GLY A 47 -22.25 -62.59 51.47
C GLY A 47 -21.62 -61.20 51.34
N ALA A 48 -20.49 -60.97 52.01
CA ALA A 48 -19.72 -59.73 51.91
C ALA A 48 -19.18 -59.52 50.48
N GLY A 49 -18.68 -60.57 49.84
CA GLY A 49 -18.23 -60.56 48.44
C GLY A 49 -19.37 -60.26 47.47
N ALA A 50 -20.57 -60.80 47.69
CA ALA A 50 -21.75 -60.51 46.87
C ALA A 50 -22.23 -59.05 47.02
N ILE A 51 -22.21 -58.50 48.24
CA ILE A 51 -22.55 -57.09 48.49
C ILE A 51 -21.49 -56.17 47.86
N ALA A 52 -20.21 -56.48 48.03
CA ALA A 52 -19.12 -55.73 47.41
C ALA A 52 -19.20 -55.79 45.87
N GLY A 53 -19.50 -56.96 45.31
CA GLY A 53 -19.69 -57.16 43.87
C GLY A 53 -20.88 -56.39 43.31
N LEU A 54 -22.02 -56.37 44.03
CA LEU A 54 -23.18 -55.54 43.70
C LEU A 54 -22.85 -54.04 43.79
N GLY A 55 -22.09 -53.62 44.80
CA GLY A 55 -21.61 -52.25 44.95
C GLY A 55 -20.73 -51.83 43.78
N LEU A 56 -19.73 -52.64 43.43
CA LEU A 56 -18.85 -52.41 42.28
C LEU A 56 -19.63 -52.41 40.95
N TYR A 57 -20.58 -53.32 40.77
CA TYR A 57 -21.43 -53.36 39.58
C TYR A 57 -22.29 -52.09 39.47
N TYR A 58 -22.92 -51.65 40.55
CA TYR A 58 -23.73 -50.43 40.57
C TYR A 58 -22.87 -49.21 40.30
N THR A 59 -21.71 -49.09 40.95
CA THR A 59 -20.75 -47.99 40.71
C THR A 59 -20.24 -48.00 39.26
N HIS A 60 -19.87 -49.15 38.70
CA HIS A 60 -19.43 -49.25 37.31
C HIS A 60 -20.53 -48.87 36.32
N ARG A 61 -21.77 -49.35 36.56
CA ARG A 61 -22.93 -49.00 35.75
C ARG A 61 -23.23 -47.50 35.83
N ASN A 62 -23.18 -46.92 37.02
CA ASN A 62 -23.41 -45.50 37.22
C ASN A 62 -22.31 -44.65 36.56
N HIS A 63 -21.05 -45.09 36.64
CA HIS A 63 -19.92 -44.43 35.96
C HIS A 63 -20.08 -44.46 34.43
N ARG A 64 -20.46 -45.61 33.85
CA ARG A 64 -20.74 -45.70 32.40
C ARG A 64 -21.94 -44.85 31.97
N HIS A 65 -22.96 -44.73 32.81
CA HIS A 65 -24.08 -43.83 32.52
C HIS A 65 -23.64 -42.36 32.60
N ALA A 66 -22.83 -42.01 33.60
CA ALA A 66 -22.27 -40.68 33.74
C ALA A 66 -21.38 -40.32 32.53
N GLU A 67 -20.47 -41.21 32.11
CA GLU A 67 -19.63 -41.01 30.91
C GLU A 67 -20.45 -40.73 29.66
N LYS A 68 -21.48 -41.53 29.38
CA LYS A 68 -22.36 -41.31 28.22
C LYS A 68 -23.12 -39.98 28.29
N LEU A 69 -23.56 -39.58 29.49
CA LEU A 69 -24.21 -38.29 29.72
C LEU A 69 -23.23 -37.13 29.50
N TYR A 70 -21.98 -37.28 29.94
CA TYR A 70 -20.93 -36.28 29.71
C TYR A 70 -20.59 -36.14 28.23
N GLU A 71 -20.38 -37.24 27.51
CA GLU A 71 -20.13 -37.23 26.07
C GLU A 71 -21.26 -36.54 25.31
N HIS A 72 -22.52 -36.93 25.56
CA HIS A 72 -23.67 -36.31 24.91
C HIS A 72 -23.81 -34.82 25.25
N SER A 73 -23.52 -34.43 26.50
CA SER A 73 -23.55 -33.02 26.90
C SER A 73 -22.46 -32.22 26.20
N GLN A 74 -21.25 -32.76 26.05
CA GLN A 74 -20.16 -32.06 25.35
C GLN A 74 -20.48 -31.86 23.87
N GLU A 75 -21.04 -32.86 23.20
CA GLU A 75 -21.48 -32.74 21.81
C GLU A 75 -22.57 -31.67 21.66
N GLN A 76 -23.56 -31.64 22.56
CA GLN A 76 -24.59 -30.61 22.57
C GLN A 76 -24.02 -29.21 22.79
N PHE A 77 -23.07 -29.05 23.72
CA PHE A 77 -22.42 -27.76 23.95
C PHE A 77 -21.53 -27.33 22.79
N ALA A 78 -20.86 -28.25 22.11
CA ALA A 78 -20.07 -27.97 20.92
C ALA A 78 -20.98 -27.46 19.78
N HIS A 79 -22.08 -28.16 19.51
CA HIS A 79 -23.06 -27.76 18.50
C HIS A 79 -23.77 -26.44 18.85
N LEU A 80 -24.08 -26.18 20.13
CA LEU A 80 -24.63 -24.88 20.56
C LEU A 80 -23.64 -23.75 20.31
N ARG A 81 -22.37 -23.93 20.68
CA ARG A 81 -21.32 -22.91 20.44
C ARG A 81 -21.11 -22.64 18.96
N GLU A 82 -21.21 -23.67 18.13
CA GLU A 82 -21.10 -23.53 16.68
C GLU A 82 -22.26 -22.69 16.13
N LYS A 83 -23.51 -23.01 16.53
CA LYS A 83 -24.68 -22.19 16.16
C LYS A 83 -24.62 -20.76 16.70
N ASP A 84 -24.19 -20.57 17.94
CA ASP A 84 -24.05 -19.24 18.52
C ASP A 84 -22.99 -18.42 17.77
N ARG A 85 -21.90 -19.05 17.31
CA ARG A 85 -20.88 -18.41 16.45
C ARG A 85 -21.45 -18.05 15.08
N GLU A 86 -22.11 -18.99 14.42
CA GLU A 86 -22.73 -18.76 13.11
C GLU A 86 -23.76 -17.62 13.18
N GLN A 87 -24.57 -17.59 14.24
CA GLN A 87 -25.56 -16.54 14.45
C GLN A 87 -24.93 -15.18 14.81
N ALA A 88 -23.83 -15.18 15.57
CA ALA A 88 -23.06 -13.98 15.84
C ALA A 88 -22.38 -13.42 14.57
N GLU A 89 -21.87 -14.30 13.69
CA GLU A 89 -21.29 -13.93 12.39
C GLU A 89 -22.34 -13.32 11.46
N LEU A 90 -23.50 -13.96 11.32
CA LEU A 90 -24.62 -13.44 10.52
C LEU A 90 -25.11 -12.07 11.04
N THR A 91 -25.18 -11.89 12.36
CA THR A 91 -25.56 -10.61 12.97
C THR A 91 -24.52 -9.53 12.69
N ARG A 92 -23.22 -9.88 12.77
CA ARG A 92 -22.12 -8.95 12.45
C ARG A 92 -22.14 -8.56 10.97
N GLU A 93 -22.37 -9.50 10.06
CA GLU A 93 -22.47 -9.26 8.62
C GLU A 93 -23.66 -8.35 8.28
N GLY A 94 -24.81 -8.56 8.93
CA GLY A 94 -25.98 -7.67 8.79
C GLY A 94 -25.68 -6.23 9.22
N GLN A 95 -25.01 -6.05 10.36
CA GLN A 95 -24.63 -4.71 10.86
C GLN A 95 -23.65 -3.99 9.94
N VAL A 96 -22.70 -4.70 9.34
CA VAL A 96 -21.75 -4.11 8.38
C VAL A 96 -22.48 -3.68 7.11
N THR A 97 -23.39 -4.53 6.61
CA THR A 97 -24.21 -4.22 5.42
C THR A 97 -25.07 -2.97 5.65
N GLU A 98 -25.71 -2.84 6.81
CA GLU A 98 -26.51 -1.65 7.15
C GLU A 98 -25.66 -0.37 7.20
N ARG A 99 -24.48 -0.41 7.85
CA ARG A 99 -23.56 0.73 7.88
C ARG A 99 -23.07 1.12 6.49
N TYR A 100 -22.82 0.13 5.63
CA TYR A 100 -22.38 0.33 4.26
C TYR A 100 -23.46 1.00 3.41
N VAL A 101 -24.71 0.53 3.50
CA VAL A 101 -25.85 1.14 2.79
C VAL A 101 -26.06 2.59 3.24
N GLU A 102 -26.00 2.87 4.54
CA GLU A 102 -26.14 4.23 5.06
C GLU A 102 -24.97 5.12 4.60
N ALA A 103 -23.74 4.61 4.60
CA ALA A 103 -22.58 5.36 4.13
C ALA A 103 -22.67 5.74 2.63
N ILE A 104 -23.15 4.83 1.78
CA ILE A 104 -23.40 5.13 0.35
C ILE A 104 -24.49 6.18 0.19
N LYS A 105 -25.57 6.09 0.97
CA LYS A 105 -26.66 7.07 0.94
C LYS A 105 -26.16 8.46 1.31
N LEU A 106 -25.32 8.56 2.35
CA LEU A 106 -24.66 9.80 2.75
C LEU A 106 -23.72 10.34 1.66
N LEU A 107 -23.00 9.46 0.95
CA LEU A 107 -22.11 9.83 -0.15
C LEU A 107 -22.86 10.46 -1.34
N GLY A 108 -24.10 10.02 -1.58
CA GLY A 108 -25.00 10.59 -2.60
C GLY A 108 -25.69 11.89 -2.21
N SER A 109 -25.45 12.41 -1.00
CA SER A 109 -26.12 13.62 -0.52
C SER A 109 -25.63 14.90 -1.20
N GLY A 110 -26.52 15.88 -1.34
CA GLY A 110 -26.16 17.25 -1.73
C GLY A 110 -25.37 18.01 -0.63
N SER A 111 -25.42 17.55 0.63
CA SER A 111 -24.73 18.17 1.75
C SER A 111 -23.28 17.70 1.86
N LEU A 112 -22.32 18.64 1.82
CA LEU A 112 -20.90 18.33 2.00
C LEU A 112 -20.62 17.60 3.32
N HIS A 113 -21.28 18.01 4.41
CA HIS A 113 -21.09 17.38 5.72
C HIS A 113 -21.54 15.92 5.72
N GLU A 114 -22.66 15.62 5.06
CA GLU A 114 -23.16 14.25 4.93
C GLU A 114 -22.23 13.42 4.06
N ARG A 115 -21.75 13.95 2.93
CA ARG A 115 -20.78 13.24 2.07
C ARG A 115 -19.49 12.92 2.80
N LEU A 116 -18.95 13.87 3.56
CA LEU A 116 -17.80 13.62 4.43
C LEU A 116 -18.10 12.53 5.46
N GLY A 117 -19.27 12.57 6.10
CA GLY A 117 -19.73 11.51 7.01
C GLY A 117 -19.79 10.14 6.35
N GLY A 118 -20.27 10.06 5.10
CA GLY A 118 -20.26 8.85 4.28
C GLY A 118 -18.85 8.34 3.98
N ILE A 119 -17.94 9.23 3.57
CA ILE A 119 -16.53 8.91 3.27
C ILE A 119 -15.82 8.33 4.50
N TYR A 120 -15.91 8.98 5.66
CA TYR A 120 -15.28 8.48 6.89
C TYR A 120 -15.97 7.23 7.45
N SER A 121 -17.27 7.04 7.19
CA SER A 121 -17.97 5.80 7.53
C SER A 121 -17.46 4.64 6.67
N LEU A 122 -17.22 4.88 5.38
CA LEU A 122 -16.60 3.92 4.47
C LEU A 122 -15.17 3.59 4.90
N GLU A 123 -14.35 4.58 5.30
CA GLU A 123 -13.02 4.34 5.88
C GLU A 123 -13.08 3.38 7.07
N ARG A 124 -14.02 3.63 7.99
CA ARG A 124 -14.21 2.76 9.16
C ARG A 124 -14.60 1.34 8.77
N ILE A 125 -15.50 1.17 7.80
CA ILE A 125 -15.89 -0.15 7.28
C ILE A 125 -14.69 -0.86 6.64
N MET A 126 -13.90 -0.14 5.84
CA MET A 126 -12.68 -0.65 5.19
C MET A 126 -11.65 -1.15 6.21
N ASN A 127 -11.54 -0.49 7.37
CA ASN A 127 -10.65 -0.89 8.46
C ASN A 127 -11.21 -2.02 9.33
N ASP A 128 -12.53 -2.06 9.54
CA ASP A 128 -13.21 -3.04 10.39
C ASP A 128 -13.48 -4.39 9.68
N SER A 129 -13.53 -4.42 8.33
CA SER A 129 -13.87 -5.59 7.50
C SER A 129 -12.96 -5.76 6.28
N GLU A 130 -12.13 -6.81 6.30
CA GLU A 130 -11.24 -7.18 5.17
C GLU A 130 -12.03 -7.57 3.92
N ARG A 131 -13.19 -8.22 4.09
CA ARG A 131 -14.05 -8.67 2.98
C ARG A 131 -14.61 -7.49 2.20
N ASP A 132 -14.93 -6.39 2.87
CA ASP A 132 -15.57 -5.22 2.27
C ASP A 132 -14.57 -4.16 1.80
N HIS A 133 -13.31 -4.30 2.18
CA HIS A 133 -12.21 -3.40 1.82
C HIS A 133 -12.20 -3.08 0.32
N ARG A 134 -12.23 -4.12 -0.52
CA ARG A 134 -12.24 -3.97 -1.99
C ARG A 134 -13.40 -3.12 -2.48
N THR A 135 -14.61 -3.43 -1.99
CA THR A 135 -15.83 -2.75 -2.44
C THR A 135 -15.80 -1.28 -2.04
N VAL A 136 -15.30 -0.97 -0.83
CA VAL A 136 -15.13 0.42 -0.38
C VAL A 136 -14.17 1.19 -1.28
N VAL A 137 -13.01 0.61 -1.61
CA VAL A 137 -12.04 1.24 -2.53
C VAL A 137 -12.65 1.49 -3.90
N GLU A 138 -13.38 0.53 -4.46
CA GLU A 138 -14.08 0.68 -5.74
C GLU A 138 -15.14 1.81 -5.70
N VAL A 139 -15.90 1.93 -4.60
CA VAL A 139 -16.90 2.98 -4.40
C VAL A 139 -16.26 4.37 -4.28
N LEU A 140 -15.24 4.53 -3.43
CA LEU A 140 -14.55 5.79 -3.26
C LEU A 140 -13.83 6.21 -4.55
N SER A 141 -13.21 5.27 -5.26
CA SER A 141 -12.59 5.52 -6.57
C SER A 141 -13.62 5.93 -7.62
N ALA A 142 -14.80 5.29 -7.64
CA ALA A 142 -15.90 5.69 -8.52
C ALA A 142 -16.45 7.09 -8.17
N PHE A 143 -16.52 7.41 -6.87
CA PHE A 143 -16.90 8.73 -6.40
C PHE A 143 -15.93 9.81 -6.89
N VAL A 144 -14.62 9.60 -6.73
CA VAL A 144 -13.59 10.52 -7.21
C VAL A 144 -13.60 10.67 -8.74
N ARG A 145 -13.85 9.58 -9.48
CA ARG A 145 -13.94 9.62 -10.95
C ARG A 145 -15.19 10.31 -11.49
N THR A 146 -16.25 10.47 -10.69
CA THR A 146 -17.53 11.01 -11.18
C THR A 146 -17.54 12.54 -11.04
N PRO A 147 -17.50 13.31 -12.15
CA PRO A 147 -17.54 14.75 -12.07
C PRO A 147 -18.98 15.21 -11.73
N GLY A 148 -19.25 15.56 -10.46
CA GLY A 148 -20.56 16.11 -10.10
C GLY A 148 -21.08 16.11 -8.66
N SER A 149 -20.29 15.98 -7.59
CA SER A 149 -20.80 16.28 -6.23
C SER A 149 -20.84 17.79 -5.90
N ALA A 150 -20.32 18.62 -6.81
CA ALA A 150 -20.43 20.08 -6.80
C ALA A 150 -21.43 20.58 -7.89
N ARG A 151 -22.58 19.93 -8.03
CA ARG A 151 -23.70 20.48 -8.82
C ARG A 151 -24.80 20.94 -7.86
N ASP A 152 -25.21 22.19 -8.07
CA ASP A 152 -26.13 23.02 -7.30
C ASP A 152 -25.59 23.63 -6.00
N TRP A 153 -24.74 24.66 -6.15
CA TRP A 153 -24.69 25.76 -5.18
C TRP A 153 -25.44 26.96 -5.77
N PRO A 154 -26.70 27.22 -5.39
CA PRO A 154 -27.27 28.54 -5.58
C PRO A 154 -26.60 29.48 -4.59
N ASP A 155 -25.93 30.50 -5.11
CA ASP A 155 -25.36 31.60 -4.32
C ASP A 155 -26.41 32.15 -3.34
N ALA A 156 -26.08 32.11 -2.05
CA ALA A 156 -26.74 32.95 -1.07
C ALA A 156 -26.25 34.38 -1.29
N GLU A 157 -27.18 35.22 -1.76
CA GLU A 157 -27.02 36.64 -2.06
C GLU A 157 -26.27 37.44 -0.98
N THR A 158 -25.40 38.38 -1.39
CA THR A 158 -25.57 39.83 -1.11
C THR A 158 -24.47 40.67 -1.76
N GLY A 159 -24.85 41.39 -2.82
CA GLY A 159 -24.42 42.76 -3.16
C GLY A 159 -22.94 43.05 -3.42
N ARG A 160 -22.58 43.26 -4.70
CA ARG A 160 -21.92 44.49 -5.19
C ARG A 160 -21.84 44.54 -6.73
N SER A 161 -22.33 45.66 -7.24
CA SER A 161 -22.03 46.39 -8.48
C SER A 161 -21.32 45.68 -9.64
N ALA A 162 -21.97 45.78 -10.80
CA ALA A 162 -21.40 45.63 -12.12
C ALA A 162 -20.16 46.53 -12.33
N ASP A 163 -19.06 45.92 -12.79
CA ASP A 163 -18.12 46.53 -13.72
C ASP A 163 -17.31 45.42 -14.45
N ASP A 164 -16.89 45.73 -15.67
CA ASP A 164 -16.53 44.85 -16.79
C ASP A 164 -15.32 43.92 -16.61
N GLY A 165 -15.36 42.77 -17.33
CA GLY A 165 -14.16 42.00 -17.72
C GLY A 165 -14.03 40.59 -17.12
N ALA A 166 -15.06 39.74 -17.24
CA ALA A 166 -15.02 38.37 -16.70
C ALA A 166 -14.17 37.42 -17.58
N GLU A 167 -12.88 37.29 -17.25
CA GLU A 167 -12.22 35.98 -17.33
C GLU A 167 -13.01 35.03 -16.43
N GLN A 168 -13.67 34.05 -17.04
CA GLN A 168 -14.30 32.92 -16.37
C GLN A 168 -13.22 32.08 -15.69
N THR A 169 -12.79 32.52 -14.51
CA THR A 169 -12.12 31.70 -13.52
C THR A 169 -13.13 30.67 -13.03
N LEU A 170 -13.27 29.59 -13.80
CA LEU A 170 -13.88 28.35 -13.33
C LEU A 170 -13.21 28.01 -12.02
N SER A 171 -13.98 28.07 -10.93
CA SER A 171 -13.55 27.83 -9.56
C SER A 171 -13.06 26.38 -9.42
N THR A 172 -11.80 26.12 -9.78
CA THR A 172 -11.15 24.81 -9.78
C THR A 172 -10.56 24.46 -8.42
N HIS A 173 -11.34 24.62 -7.36
CA HIS A 173 -10.99 24.00 -6.09
C HIS A 173 -11.67 22.64 -6.07
N SER A 174 -10.90 21.56 -5.89
CA SER A 174 -11.50 20.25 -5.63
C SER A 174 -12.48 20.38 -4.47
N ALA A 175 -13.69 19.86 -4.63
CA ALA A 175 -14.65 19.86 -3.55
C ALA A 175 -14.05 19.08 -2.34
N PRO A 176 -14.19 19.56 -1.08
CA PRO A 176 -13.49 18.99 0.07
C PRO A 176 -13.75 17.49 0.32
N ASP A 177 -14.87 16.99 -0.19
CA ASP A 177 -15.23 15.58 -0.25
C ASP A 177 -14.32 14.76 -1.17
N VAL A 178 -13.92 15.26 -2.34
CA VAL A 178 -12.97 14.57 -3.23
C VAL A 178 -11.60 14.45 -2.58
N ALA A 179 -11.13 15.53 -1.95
CA ALA A 179 -9.87 15.51 -1.21
C ALA A 179 -9.93 14.52 -0.03
N ALA A 180 -11.04 14.49 0.71
CA ALA A 180 -11.24 13.52 1.79
C ALA A 180 -11.28 12.08 1.28
N ALA A 181 -11.97 11.81 0.17
CA ALA A 181 -12.02 10.49 -0.44
C ALA A 181 -10.63 10.01 -0.89
N LEU A 182 -9.83 10.89 -1.51
CA LEU A 182 -8.44 10.59 -1.88
C LEU A 182 -7.55 10.35 -0.66
N THR A 183 -7.73 11.13 0.40
CA THR A 183 -7.00 10.93 1.66
C THR A 183 -7.33 9.57 2.29
N VAL A 184 -8.61 9.18 2.31
CA VAL A 184 -9.04 7.85 2.79
C VAL A 184 -8.47 6.74 1.91
N LEU A 185 -8.53 6.89 0.58
CA LEU A 185 -7.93 5.95 -0.36
C LEU A 185 -6.42 5.83 -0.17
N GLY A 186 -5.75 6.90 0.25
CA GLY A 186 -4.31 6.93 0.49
C GLY A 186 -3.85 6.47 1.88
N ARG A 187 -4.75 6.29 2.84
CA ARG A 187 -4.41 5.78 4.20
C ARG A 187 -4.67 4.29 4.37
N GLN A 188 -4.73 3.56 3.25
CA GLN A 188 -5.01 2.13 3.27
C GLN A 188 -3.99 1.39 4.16
N PRO A 189 -4.44 0.47 5.03
CA PRO A 189 -3.52 -0.37 5.79
C PRO A 189 -2.63 -1.15 4.83
N ALA A 190 -1.30 -1.07 5.01
CA ALA A 190 -0.31 -1.83 4.25
C ALA A 190 -0.50 -3.35 4.43
N ARG A 191 -1.46 -3.94 3.72
CA ARG A 191 -1.85 -5.35 3.85
C ARG A 191 -2.03 -5.98 2.49
N GLN A 192 -0.92 -6.26 1.79
CA GLN A 192 -0.76 -7.28 0.73
C GLN A 192 -1.94 -7.48 -0.26
N SER A 193 -2.79 -6.47 -0.46
CA SER A 193 -3.89 -6.51 -1.38
C SER A 193 -3.33 -5.99 -2.70
N HIS A 194 -3.23 -6.89 -3.68
CA HIS A 194 -2.89 -6.62 -5.07
C HIS A 194 -3.92 -5.71 -5.79
N HIS A 195 -4.65 -4.87 -5.05
CA HIS A 195 -5.72 -4.04 -5.61
C HIS A 195 -5.20 -2.64 -5.88
N VAL A 196 -5.11 -2.34 -7.17
CA VAL A 196 -4.71 -1.04 -7.70
C VAL A 196 -5.88 -0.07 -7.62
N THR A 197 -5.72 1.02 -6.87
CA THR A 197 -6.66 2.15 -6.84
C THR A 197 -6.86 2.70 -8.27
N ASP A 198 -8.09 2.65 -8.80
CA ASP A 198 -8.40 3.04 -10.19
C ASP A 198 -9.04 4.44 -10.25
N LEU A 199 -8.20 5.42 -10.58
CA LEU A 199 -8.54 6.84 -10.71
C LEU A 199 -8.41 7.34 -12.16
N ARG A 200 -8.52 6.44 -13.13
CA ARG A 200 -8.41 6.77 -14.55
C ARG A 200 -9.39 7.86 -14.96
N GLY A 201 -8.87 8.87 -15.67
CA GLY A 201 -9.66 10.00 -16.15
C GLY A 201 -10.31 10.84 -15.04
N ALA A 202 -9.93 10.65 -13.78
CA ALA A 202 -10.46 11.47 -12.69
C ALA A 202 -10.07 12.94 -12.91
N ARG A 203 -10.99 13.85 -12.55
CA ARG A 203 -10.80 15.29 -12.74
C ARG A 203 -10.51 15.94 -11.39
N LEU A 204 -9.23 16.21 -11.17
CA LEU A 204 -8.62 16.67 -9.93
C LEU A 204 -7.89 18.00 -10.11
N THR A 205 -8.35 18.83 -11.06
CA THR A 205 -7.81 20.17 -11.31
C THR A 205 -7.85 21.01 -10.04
N GLY A 206 -6.70 21.56 -9.65
CA GLY A 206 -6.52 22.36 -8.43
C GLY A 206 -6.76 21.59 -7.13
N ALA A 207 -6.80 20.25 -7.18
CA ALA A 207 -6.98 19.44 -5.99
C ALA A 207 -5.79 19.56 -5.04
N THR A 208 -6.06 19.51 -3.74
CA THR A 208 -5.01 19.37 -2.73
C THR A 208 -5.05 17.97 -2.15
N ILE A 209 -3.98 17.21 -2.35
CA ILE A 209 -3.83 15.81 -1.94
C ILE A 209 -2.66 15.76 -0.97
N ARG A 210 -2.89 15.27 0.24
CA ARG A 210 -1.87 15.19 1.29
C ARG A 210 -1.77 13.78 1.84
N ASP A 211 -0.54 13.33 2.08
CA ASP A 211 -0.23 12.08 2.78
C ASP A 211 -0.95 10.86 2.18
N ALA A 212 -1.13 10.85 0.86
CA ALA A 212 -1.87 9.80 0.17
C ALA A 212 -0.91 8.77 -0.43
N ASP A 213 -1.09 7.51 -0.04
CA ASP A 213 -0.47 6.36 -0.66
C ASP A 213 -1.27 5.91 -1.89
N LEU A 214 -0.75 6.24 -3.06
CA LEU A 214 -1.27 5.86 -4.37
C LEU A 214 -0.24 4.99 -5.11
N GLN A 215 0.51 4.17 -4.36
CA GLN A 215 1.42 3.19 -4.94
C GLN A 215 0.67 2.29 -5.93
N ASP A 216 1.29 2.05 -7.09
CA ASP A 216 0.77 1.25 -8.21
C ASP A 216 -0.60 1.71 -8.75
N ALA A 217 -1.11 2.88 -8.33
CA ALA A 217 -2.43 3.37 -8.69
C ALA A 217 -2.57 3.58 -10.22
N ASN A 218 -3.76 3.30 -10.74
CA ASN A 218 -4.08 3.58 -12.13
C ASN A 218 -4.63 5.00 -12.28
N LEU A 219 -3.78 5.90 -12.72
CA LEU A 219 -4.04 7.34 -12.91
C LEU A 219 -3.98 7.71 -14.39
N GLN A 220 -4.18 6.75 -15.30
CA GLN A 220 -4.12 7.00 -16.74
C GLN A 220 -5.15 8.08 -17.13
N GLY A 221 -4.67 9.12 -17.82
CA GLY A 221 -5.50 10.23 -18.28
C GLY A 221 -6.07 11.13 -17.17
N VAL A 222 -5.57 11.04 -15.92
CA VAL A 222 -6.03 11.92 -14.84
C VAL A 222 -5.75 13.40 -15.14
N GLU A 223 -6.66 14.30 -14.78
CA GLU A 223 -6.48 15.75 -14.85
C GLU A 223 -6.07 16.28 -13.47
N LEU A 224 -4.81 16.65 -13.29
CA LEU A 224 -4.21 17.23 -12.07
C LEU A 224 -3.70 18.65 -12.32
N THR A 225 -4.22 19.36 -13.32
CA THR A 225 -3.78 20.73 -13.65
C THR A 225 -3.86 21.64 -12.42
N GLY A 226 -2.74 22.25 -12.04
CA GLY A 226 -2.64 23.13 -10.87
C GLY A 226 -2.87 22.44 -9.51
N ALA A 227 -2.89 21.11 -9.45
CA ALA A 227 -3.05 20.37 -8.20
C ALA A 227 -1.81 20.48 -7.30
N THR A 228 -2.02 20.43 -6.00
CA THR A 228 -0.97 20.40 -4.98
C THR A 228 -0.94 19.00 -4.36
N LEU A 229 0.19 18.31 -4.48
CA LEU A 229 0.43 16.98 -3.93
C LEU A 229 1.55 17.06 -2.89
N GLU A 230 1.20 16.91 -1.61
CA GLU A 230 2.14 16.98 -0.49
C GLU A 230 2.29 15.58 0.12
N ASN A 231 3.53 15.10 0.31
CA ASN A 231 3.83 13.79 0.89
C ASN A 231 3.08 12.62 0.21
N VAL A 232 2.88 12.71 -1.10
CA VAL A 232 2.17 11.69 -1.87
C VAL A 232 3.15 10.61 -2.32
N VAL A 233 2.75 9.34 -2.18
CA VAL A 233 3.48 8.18 -2.70
C VAL A 233 2.79 7.73 -3.98
N LEU A 234 3.49 7.81 -5.10
CA LEU A 234 3.06 7.40 -6.44
C LEU A 234 4.01 6.34 -7.02
N THR A 235 4.72 5.62 -6.17
CA THR A 235 5.70 4.63 -6.60
C THR A 235 5.03 3.60 -7.51
N GLY A 236 5.56 3.38 -8.71
CA GLY A 236 4.97 2.43 -9.68
C GLY A 236 3.62 2.85 -10.30
N ALA A 237 3.07 4.01 -9.95
CA ALA A 237 1.76 4.44 -10.44
C ALA A 237 1.74 4.66 -11.96
N HIS A 238 0.60 4.40 -12.60
CA HIS A 238 0.43 4.54 -14.04
C HIS A 238 -0.23 5.88 -14.38
N LEU A 239 0.55 6.85 -14.86
CA LEU A 239 0.09 8.19 -15.28
C LEU A 239 0.14 8.38 -16.81
N ALA A 240 0.01 7.32 -17.60
CA ALA A 240 0.02 7.43 -19.06
C ALA A 240 -1.01 8.47 -19.54
N SER A 241 -0.58 9.42 -20.37
CA SER A 241 -1.40 10.52 -20.89
C SER A 241 -2.09 11.40 -19.83
N ALA A 242 -1.61 11.42 -18.59
CA ALA A 242 -2.12 12.32 -17.55
C ALA A 242 -1.77 13.78 -17.85
N THR A 243 -2.62 14.71 -17.38
CA THR A 243 -2.36 16.16 -17.46
C THR A 243 -2.06 16.70 -16.07
N LEU A 244 -0.82 17.12 -15.83
CA LEU A 244 -0.33 17.67 -14.57
C LEU A 244 0.15 19.12 -14.72
N THR A 245 -0.32 19.85 -15.73
CA THR A 245 0.18 21.20 -16.04
C THR A 245 0.10 22.11 -14.82
N GLY A 246 1.22 22.72 -14.42
CA GLY A 246 1.29 23.60 -13.26
C GLY A 246 1.08 22.93 -11.90
N ALA A 247 1.02 21.60 -11.83
CA ALA A 247 0.91 20.88 -10.57
C ALA A 247 2.17 21.06 -9.73
N THR A 248 2.02 21.03 -8.40
CA THR A 248 3.12 21.15 -7.45
C THR A 248 3.23 19.89 -6.60
N PHE A 249 4.42 19.31 -6.56
CA PHE A 249 4.78 18.20 -5.70
C PHE A 249 5.71 18.71 -4.59
N TRP A 250 5.34 18.42 -3.34
CA TRP A 250 6.15 18.69 -2.16
C TRP A 250 6.45 17.36 -1.47
N GLU A 251 7.73 17.01 -1.36
CA GLU A 251 8.20 15.82 -0.66
C GLU A 251 7.52 14.51 -1.15
N GLY A 252 7.19 14.45 -2.44
CA GLY A 252 6.54 13.28 -3.05
C GLY A 252 7.52 12.20 -3.49
N ASP A 253 7.01 10.97 -3.64
CA ASP A 253 7.74 9.86 -4.24
C ASP A 253 7.08 9.44 -5.55
N LEU A 254 7.71 9.76 -6.68
CA LEU A 254 7.33 9.35 -8.03
C LEU A 254 8.32 8.32 -8.59
N SER A 255 9.01 7.58 -7.72
CA SER A 255 9.93 6.53 -8.17
C SER A 255 9.18 5.44 -8.95
N ASP A 256 9.80 4.89 -9.99
CA ASP A 256 9.22 3.82 -10.82
C ASP A 256 7.89 4.18 -11.52
N VAL A 257 7.48 5.46 -11.51
CA VAL A 257 6.22 5.89 -12.11
C VAL A 257 6.21 5.65 -13.62
N ILE A 258 5.08 5.24 -14.18
CA ILE A 258 4.92 4.96 -15.61
C ILE A 258 4.03 6.02 -16.23
N ALA A 259 4.63 7.04 -16.83
CA ALA A 259 3.95 8.23 -17.33
C ALA A 259 4.33 8.57 -18.79
N PRO A 260 4.19 7.64 -19.75
CA PRO A 260 4.39 7.95 -21.16
C PRO A 260 3.35 8.95 -21.65
N ASP A 261 3.77 9.88 -22.51
CA ASP A 261 2.90 10.90 -23.12
C ASP A 261 2.17 11.82 -22.11
N ALA A 262 2.61 11.84 -20.85
CA ALA A 262 2.02 12.69 -19.81
C ALA A 262 2.53 14.14 -19.93
N ASN A 263 1.67 15.09 -19.53
CA ASN A 263 1.96 16.51 -19.59
C ASN A 263 2.27 17.07 -18.19
N PHE A 264 3.56 17.28 -17.93
CA PHE A 264 4.13 17.92 -16.74
C PHE A 264 4.59 19.38 -17.02
N THR A 265 3.99 20.06 -18.01
CA THR A 265 4.34 21.46 -18.32
C THR A 265 4.24 22.33 -17.08
N ALA A 266 5.29 23.10 -16.78
CA ALA A 266 5.36 24.00 -15.62
C ALA A 266 5.11 23.34 -14.25
N VAL A 267 5.32 22.02 -14.14
CA VAL A 267 5.27 21.32 -12.84
C VAL A 267 6.40 21.81 -11.94
N LYS A 268 6.14 21.89 -10.64
CA LYS A 268 7.15 22.18 -9.62
C LYS A 268 7.34 20.98 -8.73
N ALA A 269 8.56 20.46 -8.64
CA ALA A 269 8.90 19.29 -7.85
C ALA A 269 9.93 19.66 -6.78
N VAL A 270 9.46 19.90 -5.56
CA VAL A 270 10.32 20.29 -4.42
C VAL A 270 10.50 19.09 -3.50
N GLY A 271 11.75 18.69 -3.25
CA GLY A 271 12.07 17.54 -2.39
C GLY A 271 11.49 16.21 -2.87
N THR A 272 11.17 16.13 -4.16
CA THR A 272 10.45 15.00 -4.77
C THR A 272 11.43 14.05 -5.45
N GLN A 273 11.21 12.74 -5.31
CA GLN A 273 12.03 11.70 -5.97
C GLN A 273 11.35 11.21 -7.24
N VAL A 274 12.09 11.05 -8.33
CA VAL A 274 11.57 10.60 -9.64
C VAL A 274 12.49 9.53 -10.24
N THR A 275 13.09 8.70 -9.38
CA THR A 275 14.08 7.69 -9.80
C THR A 275 13.43 6.55 -10.58
N ASN A 276 14.12 5.98 -11.56
CA ASN A 276 13.62 4.89 -12.42
C ASN A 276 12.29 5.19 -13.16
N ALA A 277 11.81 6.43 -13.17
CA ALA A 277 10.56 6.80 -13.80
C ALA A 277 10.57 6.58 -15.32
N VAL A 278 9.46 6.15 -15.89
CA VAL A 278 9.26 6.02 -17.35
C VAL A 278 8.47 7.22 -17.86
N LEU A 279 9.18 8.25 -18.32
CA LEU A 279 8.67 9.52 -18.83
C LEU A 279 8.83 9.64 -20.35
N THR A 280 8.63 8.53 -21.07
CA THR A 280 8.83 8.48 -22.53
C THR A 280 7.85 9.43 -23.24
N ARG A 281 8.35 10.33 -24.08
CA ARG A 281 7.56 11.38 -24.76
C ARG A 281 6.77 12.29 -23.81
N ALA A 282 7.16 12.37 -22.53
CA ALA A 282 6.53 13.31 -21.59
C ALA A 282 6.83 14.76 -22.00
N ILE A 283 5.89 15.66 -21.66
CA ILE A 283 6.02 17.10 -21.88
C ILE A 283 6.34 17.75 -20.54
N LEU A 284 7.56 18.22 -20.36
CA LEU A 284 8.12 18.84 -19.14
C LEU A 284 8.55 20.29 -19.42
N VAL A 285 7.90 20.95 -20.38
CA VAL A 285 8.24 22.32 -20.79
C VAL A 285 8.14 23.28 -19.60
N GLY A 286 9.22 23.99 -19.31
CA GLY A 286 9.28 24.93 -18.18
C GLY A 286 9.09 24.31 -16.80
N ALA A 287 9.24 22.99 -16.66
CA ALA A 287 9.15 22.33 -15.36
C ALA A 287 10.31 22.76 -14.44
N ASP A 288 10.01 22.98 -13.17
CA ASP A 288 10.97 23.20 -12.10
C ASP A 288 11.30 21.87 -11.44
N LEU A 289 12.44 21.32 -11.83
CA LEU A 289 13.02 20.04 -11.40
C LEU A 289 14.40 20.28 -10.75
N ALA A 290 14.66 21.49 -10.25
CA ALA A 290 15.90 21.82 -9.59
C ALA A 290 16.11 20.88 -8.39
N HIS A 291 17.32 20.35 -8.23
CA HIS A 291 17.68 19.41 -7.16
C HIS A 291 16.94 18.05 -7.16
N VAL A 292 16.11 17.75 -8.15
CA VAL A 292 15.35 16.49 -8.21
C VAL A 292 16.28 15.32 -8.58
N ASP A 293 16.04 14.16 -7.96
CA ASP A 293 16.69 12.90 -8.36
C ASP A 293 15.87 12.18 -9.45
N LEU A 294 16.42 12.20 -10.66
CA LEU A 294 15.92 11.56 -11.88
C LEU A 294 16.84 10.39 -12.31
N SER A 295 17.66 9.87 -11.38
CA SER A 295 18.59 8.78 -11.66
C SER A 295 17.86 7.59 -12.28
N ARG A 296 18.42 7.06 -13.38
CA ARG A 296 17.89 5.92 -14.14
C ARG A 296 16.50 6.13 -14.75
N ALA A 297 15.95 7.34 -14.73
CA ALA A 297 14.70 7.62 -15.41
C ALA A 297 14.86 7.50 -16.94
N SER A 298 13.77 7.17 -17.63
CA SER A 298 13.68 7.14 -19.09
C SER A 298 12.89 8.35 -19.59
N LEU A 299 13.60 9.37 -20.06
CA LEU A 299 13.11 10.57 -20.72
C LEU A 299 13.23 10.49 -22.26
N LEU A 300 13.20 9.27 -22.81
CA LEU A 300 13.29 9.02 -24.26
C LEU A 300 12.28 9.91 -25.02
N ARG A 301 12.78 10.76 -25.93
CA ARG A 301 11.99 11.70 -26.74
C ARG A 301 11.10 12.65 -25.94
N ALA A 302 11.39 12.87 -24.65
CA ALA A 302 10.68 13.85 -23.84
C ALA A 302 10.99 15.29 -24.29
N ASN A 303 10.09 16.21 -24.01
CA ASN A 303 10.30 17.64 -24.24
C ASN A 303 10.51 18.35 -22.91
N LEU A 304 11.74 18.78 -22.63
CA LEU A 304 12.18 19.52 -21.45
C LEU A 304 12.60 20.97 -21.81
N THR A 305 12.10 21.55 -22.91
CA THR A 305 12.49 22.92 -23.30
C THR A 305 12.20 23.91 -22.17
N HIS A 306 13.16 24.79 -21.87
CA HIS A 306 13.09 25.78 -20.79
C HIS A 306 12.94 25.20 -19.37
N ALA A 307 13.11 23.89 -19.16
CA ALA A 307 13.03 23.31 -17.82
C ALA A 307 14.21 23.77 -16.94
N ASP A 308 13.97 23.89 -15.64
CA ASP A 308 15.03 24.06 -14.63
C ASP A 308 15.40 22.68 -14.07
N LEU A 309 16.60 22.23 -14.40
CA LEU A 309 17.25 21.00 -13.93
C LEU A 309 18.54 21.34 -13.19
N SER A 310 18.68 22.58 -12.68
CA SER A 310 19.88 22.99 -11.97
C SER A 310 20.12 22.09 -10.76
N LYS A 311 21.35 21.57 -10.66
CA LYS A 311 21.80 20.64 -9.63
C LYS A 311 20.94 19.38 -9.51
N ALA A 312 20.17 19.02 -10.53
CA ALA A 312 19.43 17.76 -10.58
C ALA A 312 20.39 16.57 -10.71
N VAL A 313 19.96 15.41 -10.23
CA VAL A 313 20.72 14.15 -10.35
C VAL A 313 20.12 13.34 -11.50
N LEU A 314 20.84 13.24 -12.61
CA LEU A 314 20.45 12.59 -13.88
C LEU A 314 21.38 11.41 -14.20
N ARG A 315 21.87 10.71 -13.17
CA ARG A 315 22.82 9.61 -13.35
C ARG A 315 22.18 8.46 -14.08
N HIS A 316 22.83 7.99 -15.15
CA HIS A 316 22.33 6.89 -15.97
C HIS A 316 20.91 7.10 -16.53
N THR A 317 20.48 8.35 -16.66
CA THR A 317 19.18 8.71 -17.24
C THR A 317 19.23 8.56 -18.76
N SER A 318 18.15 8.04 -19.35
CA SER A 318 18.02 7.94 -20.81
C SER A 318 17.32 9.19 -21.36
N LEU A 319 18.07 10.05 -22.03
CA LEU A 319 17.61 11.29 -22.68
C LEU A 319 17.71 11.20 -24.21
N GLU A 320 17.83 9.99 -24.76
CA GLU A 320 17.95 9.77 -26.20
C GLU A 320 16.83 10.53 -26.95
N HIS A 321 17.22 11.34 -27.93
CA HIS A 321 16.33 12.15 -28.75
C HIS A 321 15.39 13.10 -27.98
N ALA A 322 15.66 13.40 -26.71
CA ALA A 322 14.91 14.39 -25.95
C ALA A 322 15.22 15.82 -26.45
N ASP A 323 14.26 16.72 -26.24
CA ASP A 323 14.42 18.15 -26.48
C ASP A 323 14.70 18.86 -25.17
N VAL A 324 15.94 19.28 -24.92
CA VAL A 324 16.39 19.93 -23.67
C VAL A 324 16.91 21.33 -24.00
N SER A 325 16.39 21.93 -25.09
CA SER A 325 16.81 23.25 -25.56
C SER A 325 16.44 24.34 -24.56
N GLU A 326 17.34 25.29 -24.37
CA GLU A 326 17.16 26.44 -23.47
C GLU A 326 16.86 26.07 -22.00
N ALA A 327 17.14 24.82 -21.60
CA ALA A 327 17.00 24.36 -20.23
C ALA A 327 18.18 24.79 -19.36
N ASN A 328 17.95 24.98 -18.07
CA ASN A 328 18.99 25.20 -17.08
C ASN A 328 19.46 23.84 -16.52
N LEU A 329 20.70 23.46 -16.77
CA LEU A 329 21.37 22.25 -16.26
C LEU A 329 22.59 22.63 -15.40
N GLU A 330 22.64 23.84 -14.85
CA GLU A 330 23.78 24.34 -14.07
C GLU A 330 24.08 23.36 -12.91
N GLY A 331 25.30 22.83 -12.88
CA GLY A 331 25.75 21.90 -11.85
C GLY A 331 25.02 20.56 -11.81
N ALA A 332 24.23 20.20 -12.83
CA ALA A 332 23.53 18.92 -12.89
C ALA A 332 24.51 17.74 -13.01
N ASP A 333 24.14 16.59 -12.45
CA ASP A 333 24.94 15.35 -12.53
C ASP A 333 24.36 14.41 -13.59
N LEU A 334 24.90 14.48 -14.80
CA LEU A 334 24.56 13.65 -15.96
C LEU A 334 25.52 12.45 -16.11
N THR A 335 26.20 12.02 -15.04
CA THR A 335 27.20 10.95 -15.12
C THR A 335 26.59 9.67 -15.68
N GLY A 336 27.15 9.18 -16.78
CA GLY A 336 26.69 7.97 -17.47
C GLY A 336 25.32 8.09 -18.14
N ALA A 337 24.78 9.30 -18.32
CA ALA A 337 23.52 9.53 -19.04
C ALA A 337 23.66 9.19 -20.53
N ASP A 338 22.56 8.71 -21.13
CA ASP A 338 22.46 8.51 -22.58
C ASP A 338 21.85 9.77 -23.21
N LEU A 339 22.68 10.56 -23.87
CA LEU A 339 22.33 11.83 -24.52
C LEU A 339 22.37 11.69 -26.05
N VAL A 340 22.23 10.47 -26.60
CA VAL A 340 22.33 10.24 -28.03
C VAL A 340 21.24 11.02 -28.78
N GLY A 341 21.65 11.87 -29.72
CA GLY A 341 20.75 12.69 -30.52
C GLY A 341 19.90 13.69 -29.73
N VAL A 342 20.27 13.99 -28.48
CA VAL A 342 19.60 15.01 -27.66
C VAL A 342 19.77 16.39 -28.28
N LYS A 343 18.77 17.25 -28.12
CA LYS A 343 18.87 18.67 -28.45
C LYS A 343 19.20 19.47 -27.19
N LEU A 344 20.31 20.17 -27.18
CA LEU A 344 20.78 21.00 -26.08
C LEU A 344 20.99 22.45 -26.55
N GLN A 345 20.28 22.91 -27.59
CA GLN A 345 20.56 24.23 -28.13
C GLN A 345 20.28 25.30 -27.09
N GLY A 346 21.26 26.19 -26.84
CA GLY A 346 21.15 27.24 -25.82
C GLY A 346 21.02 26.75 -24.37
N ALA A 347 21.16 25.45 -24.09
CA ALA A 347 21.07 24.92 -22.74
C ALA A 347 22.27 25.37 -21.88
N ASP A 348 22.05 25.63 -20.60
CA ASP A 348 23.12 25.99 -19.66
C ASP A 348 23.62 24.77 -18.90
N LEU A 349 24.77 24.21 -19.28
CA LEU A 349 25.43 23.11 -18.59
C LEU A 349 26.63 23.58 -17.76
N THR A 350 26.64 24.85 -17.32
CA THR A 350 27.76 25.39 -16.52
C THR A 350 28.02 24.52 -15.29
N GLY A 351 29.24 24.03 -15.12
CA GLY A 351 29.63 23.17 -14.00
C GLY A 351 29.02 21.76 -13.98
N ALA A 352 28.27 21.36 -15.00
CA ALA A 352 27.61 20.05 -15.05
C ALA A 352 28.63 18.90 -15.13
N GLN A 353 28.27 17.75 -14.54
CA GLN A 353 29.09 16.53 -14.59
C GLN A 353 28.57 15.59 -15.69
N LEU A 354 29.34 15.40 -16.77
CA LEU A 354 28.99 14.55 -17.91
C LEU A 354 29.96 13.37 -18.08
N GLY A 355 30.63 12.96 -17.00
CA GLY A 355 31.54 11.81 -17.03
C GLY A 355 30.83 10.55 -17.55
N ALA A 356 31.46 9.82 -18.46
CA ALA A 356 30.90 8.63 -19.13
C ALA A 356 29.56 8.83 -19.88
N ALA A 357 29.04 10.06 -20.03
CA ALA A 357 27.83 10.32 -20.79
C ALA A 357 28.05 10.11 -22.30
N ASP A 358 27.02 9.68 -23.03
CA ASP A 358 27.08 9.54 -24.49
C ASP A 358 26.43 10.71 -25.22
N LEU A 359 27.24 11.58 -25.82
CA LEU A 359 26.78 12.73 -26.59
C LEU A 359 26.81 12.49 -28.12
N ALA A 360 26.79 11.23 -28.58
CA ALA A 360 26.77 10.96 -30.01
C ALA A 360 25.55 11.64 -30.67
N HIS A 361 25.80 12.43 -31.71
CA HIS A 361 24.77 13.17 -32.44
C HIS A 361 24.00 14.24 -31.64
N ALA A 362 24.40 14.55 -30.40
CA ALA A 362 23.82 15.65 -29.64
C ALA A 362 24.03 16.99 -30.35
N ASP A 363 23.02 17.86 -30.33
CA ASP A 363 23.16 19.23 -30.83
C ASP A 363 23.47 20.19 -29.68
N LEU A 364 24.73 20.63 -29.63
CA LEU A 364 25.28 21.54 -28.62
C LEU A 364 25.36 23.00 -29.11
N THR A 365 24.63 23.35 -30.17
CA THR A 365 24.66 24.73 -30.71
C THR A 365 24.28 25.74 -29.63
N ASP A 366 25.17 26.69 -29.34
CA ASP A 366 25.01 27.71 -28.30
C ASP A 366 24.84 27.17 -26.86
N ALA A 367 25.08 25.88 -26.62
CA ALA A 367 25.07 25.31 -25.28
C ALA A 367 26.24 25.84 -24.45
N ARG A 368 26.01 26.23 -23.19
CA ARG A 368 27.06 26.72 -22.28
C ARG A 368 27.67 25.56 -21.53
N LEU A 369 28.96 25.29 -21.76
CA LEU A 369 29.72 24.19 -21.15
C LEU A 369 30.84 24.70 -20.23
N THR A 370 30.77 25.96 -19.80
CA THR A 370 31.77 26.59 -18.93
C THR A 370 31.95 25.74 -17.66
N ALA A 371 33.18 25.33 -17.36
CA ALA A 371 33.50 24.47 -16.20
C ALA A 371 32.78 23.10 -16.15
N ALA A 372 32.14 22.66 -17.23
CA ALA A 372 31.53 21.33 -17.30
C ALA A 372 32.61 20.23 -17.38
N ASN A 373 32.34 19.08 -16.76
CA ASN A 373 33.22 17.92 -16.81
C ASN A 373 32.79 16.93 -17.89
N LEU A 374 33.49 16.91 -19.03
CA LEU A 374 33.31 15.97 -20.13
C LEU A 374 34.54 15.05 -20.33
N SER A 375 35.46 14.99 -19.36
CA SER A 375 36.76 14.29 -19.47
C SER A 375 36.67 12.86 -19.99
N THR A 376 35.59 12.15 -19.63
CA THR A 376 35.32 10.76 -20.02
C THR A 376 34.05 10.59 -20.86
N ALA A 377 33.48 11.68 -21.36
CA ALA A 377 32.32 11.63 -22.24
C ALA A 377 32.66 10.96 -23.57
N ARG A 378 31.69 10.23 -24.13
CA ARG A 378 31.80 9.53 -25.43
C ARG A 378 30.90 10.18 -26.47
N GLY A 379 31.13 9.86 -27.75
CA GLY A 379 30.31 10.36 -28.87
C GLY A 379 30.51 11.83 -29.24
N LEU A 380 31.31 12.57 -28.46
CA LEU A 380 31.63 13.98 -28.70
C LEU A 380 32.55 14.15 -29.91
N SER A 381 32.33 15.21 -30.67
CA SER A 381 33.12 15.56 -31.86
C SER A 381 33.49 17.04 -31.88
N VAL A 382 34.58 17.37 -32.59
CA VAL A 382 35.01 18.76 -32.79
C VAL A 382 33.88 19.61 -33.39
N ARG A 383 33.06 19.05 -34.29
CA ARG A 383 31.93 19.77 -34.92
C ARG A 383 30.86 20.20 -33.92
N GLN A 384 30.65 19.44 -32.85
CA GLN A 384 29.71 19.81 -31.81
C GLN A 384 30.32 20.90 -30.92
N LEU A 385 31.59 20.74 -30.53
CA LEU A 385 32.30 21.67 -29.66
C LEU A 385 32.48 23.08 -30.25
N ILE A 386 32.79 23.19 -31.54
CA ILE A 386 32.95 24.51 -32.19
C ILE A 386 31.65 25.33 -32.26
N LYS A 387 30.49 24.70 -32.05
CA LYS A 387 29.19 25.37 -32.00
C LYS A 387 28.73 25.68 -30.58
N ALA A 388 29.36 25.08 -29.57
CA ALA A 388 29.04 25.31 -28.18
C ALA A 388 29.83 26.53 -27.65
N HIS A 389 29.46 26.97 -26.46
CA HIS A 389 30.25 27.89 -25.66
C HIS A 389 31.11 27.08 -24.67
N ILE A 390 32.41 26.99 -24.94
CA ILE A 390 33.39 26.25 -24.14
C ILE A 390 34.47 27.20 -23.63
N THR A 391 35.10 26.88 -22.51
CA THR A 391 36.21 27.67 -21.93
C THR A 391 37.37 26.75 -21.57
N HIS A 392 38.52 27.29 -21.17
CA HIS A 392 39.65 26.48 -20.67
C HIS A 392 39.32 25.75 -19.36
N ALA A 393 38.24 26.15 -18.67
CA ALA A 393 37.72 25.43 -17.51
C ALA A 393 36.88 24.20 -17.91
N THR A 394 36.43 24.08 -19.17
CA THR A 394 35.69 22.91 -19.64
C THR A 394 36.64 21.72 -19.74
N GLU A 395 36.40 20.66 -18.95
CA GLU A 395 37.24 19.46 -18.99
C GLU A 395 36.81 18.58 -20.16
N LEU A 396 37.67 18.42 -21.17
CA LEU A 396 37.39 17.66 -22.38
C LEU A 396 38.19 16.35 -22.44
N PRO A 397 37.76 15.34 -23.22
CA PRO A 397 38.59 14.16 -23.48
C PRO A 397 39.90 14.54 -24.18
N ASP A 398 41.02 13.92 -23.80
CA ASP A 398 42.39 14.26 -24.27
C ASP A 398 42.47 14.53 -25.79
N LYS A 399 41.86 13.65 -26.60
CA LYS A 399 41.89 13.76 -28.07
C LYS A 399 41.22 15.03 -28.62
N LEU A 400 40.22 15.56 -27.92
CA LEU A 400 39.49 16.76 -28.32
C LEU A 400 40.08 18.01 -27.66
N ALA A 401 40.56 17.88 -26.42
CA ALA A 401 41.25 18.94 -25.70
C ALA A 401 42.48 19.46 -26.47
N ASP A 402 43.17 18.58 -27.20
CA ASP A 402 44.35 18.92 -28.00
C ASP A 402 44.07 19.42 -29.43
N ASP A 403 42.82 19.40 -29.91
CA ASP A 403 42.48 19.87 -31.26
C ASP A 403 42.59 21.41 -31.34
N PRO A 404 43.38 21.97 -32.28
CA PRO A 404 43.57 23.42 -32.39
C PRO A 404 42.26 24.19 -32.53
N ARG A 405 41.27 23.65 -33.26
CA ARG A 405 39.98 24.33 -33.49
C ARG A 405 39.15 24.42 -32.22
N VAL A 406 39.32 23.47 -31.31
CA VAL A 406 38.65 23.47 -30.01
C VAL A 406 39.31 24.49 -29.08
N LYS A 407 40.66 24.59 -29.10
CA LYS A 407 41.40 25.60 -28.35
C LYS A 407 41.06 27.03 -28.82
N ASP A 408 41.10 27.26 -30.13
CA ASP A 408 40.72 28.55 -30.73
C ASP A 408 39.29 28.95 -30.33
N ARG A 409 38.36 27.99 -30.34
CA ARG A 409 36.98 28.23 -29.90
C ARG A 409 36.90 28.62 -28.42
N ALA A 410 37.65 27.95 -27.54
CA ALA A 410 37.68 28.29 -26.13
C ALA A 410 38.21 29.71 -25.89
N ASP A 411 39.27 30.11 -26.61
CA ASP A 411 39.81 31.47 -26.57
C ASP A 411 38.79 32.52 -27.05
N GLU A 412 38.08 32.24 -28.14
CA GLU A 412 37.01 33.11 -28.66
C GLU A 412 35.89 33.32 -27.64
N CYS A 413 35.43 32.25 -27.00
CA CYS A 413 34.37 32.29 -25.99
C CYS A 413 34.79 33.08 -24.75
N GLU A 414 35.98 32.85 -24.21
CA GLU A 414 36.48 33.61 -23.06
C GLU A 414 36.69 35.10 -23.36
N ALA A 415 37.15 35.42 -24.58
CA ALA A 415 37.26 36.80 -25.02
C ALA A 415 35.89 37.51 -25.11
N ALA A 416 34.85 36.79 -25.54
CA ALA A 416 33.48 37.29 -25.56
C ALA A 416 32.94 37.53 -24.14
N GLU A 417 33.11 36.57 -23.21
CA GLU A 417 32.70 36.75 -21.81
C GLU A 417 33.40 37.94 -21.14
N ALA A 418 34.68 38.17 -21.44
CA ALA A 418 35.43 39.29 -20.90
C ALA A 418 34.89 40.65 -21.39
N GLN A 419 34.45 40.74 -22.64
CA GLN A 419 33.84 41.95 -23.20
C GLN A 419 32.49 42.24 -22.51
N GLU A 420 31.64 41.23 -22.34
CA GLU A 420 30.34 41.36 -21.67
C GLU A 420 30.47 41.83 -20.21
N ARG A 421 31.53 41.45 -19.49
CA ARG A 421 31.76 41.89 -18.11
C ARG A 421 32.24 43.34 -17.98
N THR A 422 32.72 43.95 -19.07
CA THR A 422 33.33 45.29 -19.07
C THR A 422 32.48 46.38 -19.71
N GLY A 423 31.40 46.01 -20.41
CA GLY A 423 30.38 46.92 -20.96
C GLY A 423 29.17 47.02 -20.06
#